data_AF-A0A3N1JZZ7-F1
#
_entry.id   AF-A0A3N1JZZ7-F1
#
_cell.length_a   1.000
_cell.length_b   1.000
_cell.length_c   1.000
_cell.angle_alpha   90.00
_cell.angle_beta   90.00
_cell.angle_gamma   90.00
#
_symmetry.space_group_name_H-M   'P 1'
#
loop_
_entity.id
_entity.type
_entity.pdbx_description
1 polymer ?
#
loop_
_entity_poly.entity_id
_entity_poly.type
_entity_poly.pdbx_seq_one_letter_code
_entity_poly.pdbx_strand_id
1 'polypeptide(L)'
;MERDRCAPAATLTDVAERTQEKYQVRFAWGTGGAARIAHGAHLVVWVDVLPSGTDAAAQRRAIRDATALLPDGPEVVLGHLGNASAVAGRVTGLQAERGDRCVVAVVAAGLHHRGALDDAAEAAGETVDVSDAPDFAVEDLLAAGAVVDALAAVGIDHTSPEAAAACAAWTGLRRAVKHLVSASEGATALRPEDVHAALAAGPDLVVLRESARRA
;
A
#
# COMPACT_ATOMS: atom_id res chain seq x y z
N MET A 1 36.22 -2.81 38.25
CA MET A 1 35.03 -3.65 38.43
C MET A 1 33.84 -2.69 38.41
N GLU A 2 32.88 -2.75 37.51
CA GLU A 2 32.54 -3.69 36.45
C GLU A 2 31.70 -2.89 35.45
N ARG A 3 31.79 -3.24 34.17
CA ARG A 3 31.05 -2.62 33.07
C ARG A 3 29.59 -3.00 33.19
N ASP A 4 28.68 -2.02 33.08
CA ASP A 4 27.28 -2.34 32.81
C ASP A 4 26.88 -1.90 31.40
N ARG A 5 26.13 -2.78 30.76
CA ARG A 5 26.23 -3.12 29.34
C ARG A 5 25.40 -2.21 28.44
N CYS A 6 26.02 -1.85 27.32
CA CYS A 6 25.38 -1.41 26.09
C CYS A 6 24.37 -2.48 25.61
N ALA A 7 23.08 -2.15 25.61
CA ALA A 7 22.05 -2.92 24.91
C ALA A 7 21.12 -1.99 24.10
N PRO A 8 21.46 -1.72 22.83
CA PRO A 8 20.46 -1.31 21.84
C PRO A 8 20.45 -2.16 20.55
N ALA A 9 21.36 -3.13 20.40
CA ALA A 9 21.52 -3.89 19.15
C ALA A 9 20.46 -5.00 18.94
N ALA A 10 19.93 -5.58 20.02
CA ALA A 10 18.98 -6.69 19.93
C ALA A 10 17.61 -6.26 19.38
N THR A 11 17.11 -5.09 19.80
CA THR A 11 15.78 -4.59 19.40
C THR A 11 15.69 -4.23 17.92
N LEU A 12 16.78 -3.71 17.33
CA LEU A 12 16.85 -3.38 15.90
C LEU A 12 16.96 -4.62 15.01
N THR A 13 17.63 -5.67 15.51
CA THR A 13 17.77 -6.95 14.81
C THR A 13 16.44 -7.72 14.83
N ASP A 14 15.69 -7.66 15.93
CA ASP A 14 14.35 -8.26 16.07
C ASP A 14 13.31 -7.55 15.19
N VAL A 15 13.42 -6.23 15.01
CA VAL A 15 12.61 -5.49 14.01
C VAL A 15 12.98 -5.87 12.57
N ALA A 16 14.26 -6.13 12.28
CA ALA A 16 14.71 -6.62 10.98
C ALA A 16 14.35 -8.11 10.71
N GLU A 17 14.10 -8.91 11.75
CA GLU A 17 13.50 -10.25 11.60
C GLU A 17 11.98 -10.18 11.34
N ARG A 18 11.34 -9.05 11.67
CA ARG A 18 9.94 -8.71 11.32
C ARG A 18 9.81 -8.09 9.93
N THR A 19 10.90 -7.73 9.24
CA THR A 19 10.79 -7.10 7.93
C THR A 19 10.64 -8.16 6.85
N GLN A 20 9.69 -7.91 5.95
CA GLN A 20 9.48 -8.72 4.74
C GLN A 20 10.66 -8.57 3.75
N GLU A 21 11.86 -8.23 4.23
CA GLU A 21 13.01 -7.80 3.46
C GLU A 21 13.54 -8.85 2.50
N LYS A 22 13.48 -10.13 2.92
CA LYS A 22 13.85 -11.27 2.09
C LYS A 22 12.95 -11.45 0.87
N TYR A 23 11.71 -10.98 0.93
CA TYR A 23 10.73 -11.15 -0.15
C TYR A 23 10.88 -10.05 -1.21
N GLN A 24 10.66 -10.46 -2.46
CA GLN A 24 10.61 -9.55 -3.60
C GLN A 24 9.31 -8.77 -3.63
N VAL A 25 8.19 -9.40 -3.26
CA VAL A 25 6.88 -8.75 -3.15
C VAL A 25 6.46 -8.70 -1.68
N ARG A 26 6.26 -7.49 -1.19
CA ARG A 26 5.91 -7.19 0.21
C ARG A 26 4.53 -6.56 0.28
N PHE A 27 3.85 -6.72 1.40
CA PHE A 27 2.52 -6.15 1.64
C PHE A 27 2.38 -5.56 3.03
N ALA A 28 1.80 -4.37 3.13
CA ALA A 28 1.45 -3.72 4.39
C ALA A 28 0.25 -2.78 4.23
N TRP A 29 -0.19 -2.21 5.35
CA TRP A 29 -1.29 -1.25 5.43
C TRP A 29 -0.82 0.12 5.87
N GLY A 30 -1.33 1.17 5.22
CA GLY A 30 -1.12 2.56 5.57
C GLY A 30 0.33 3.02 5.56
N THR A 31 0.55 4.28 5.95
CA THR A 31 1.88 4.91 5.99
C THR A 31 2.80 4.24 7.02
N GLY A 32 2.29 3.88 8.19
CA GLY A 32 3.05 3.16 9.21
C GLY A 32 3.52 1.78 8.76
N GLY A 33 2.70 1.06 7.97
CA GLY A 33 3.12 -0.19 7.34
C GLY A 33 4.13 0.02 6.23
N ALA A 34 3.92 1.03 5.39
CA ALA A 34 4.85 1.39 4.33
C ALA A 34 6.25 1.74 4.86
N ALA A 35 6.34 2.48 5.98
CA ALA A 35 7.60 2.80 6.63
C ALA A 35 8.42 1.55 7.00
N ARG A 36 7.74 0.42 7.30
CA ARG A 36 8.40 -0.86 7.63
C ARG A 36 8.85 -1.65 6.40
N ILE A 37 8.12 -1.60 5.28
CA ILE A 37 8.37 -2.49 4.14
C ILE A 37 8.98 -1.81 2.92
N ALA A 38 8.96 -0.48 2.84
CA ALA A 38 9.45 0.29 1.69
C ALA A 38 10.99 0.40 1.66
N HIS A 39 11.69 0.11 2.76
CA HIS A 39 13.15 0.13 2.79
C HIS A 39 13.74 -0.86 1.78
N GLY A 40 14.58 -0.37 0.86
CA GLY A 40 15.16 -1.18 -0.22
C GLY A 40 14.17 -1.64 -1.29
N ALA A 41 12.92 -1.16 -1.27
CA ALA A 41 12.01 -1.32 -2.39
C ALA A 41 12.43 -0.39 -3.54
N HIS A 42 12.11 -0.80 -4.77
CA HIS A 42 12.35 0.01 -5.98
C HIS A 42 11.07 0.68 -6.45
N LEU A 43 9.94 0.05 -6.17
CA LEU A 43 8.62 0.56 -6.46
C LEU A 43 7.68 0.30 -5.28
N VAL A 44 6.94 1.34 -4.88
CA VAL A 44 5.83 1.26 -3.95
C VAL A 44 4.53 1.38 -4.74
N VAL A 45 3.64 0.42 -4.58
CA VAL A 45 2.26 0.48 -5.09
C VAL A 45 1.38 0.93 -3.93
N TRP A 46 1.02 2.21 -3.89
CA TRP A 46 0.01 2.70 -2.95
C TRP A 46 -1.37 2.36 -3.51
N VAL A 47 -2.07 1.42 -2.89
CA VAL A 47 -3.34 0.89 -3.35
C VAL A 47 -4.47 1.60 -2.62
N ASP A 48 -5.31 2.30 -3.37
CA ASP A 48 -6.47 3.02 -2.86
C ASP A 48 -7.58 2.99 -3.93
N VAL A 49 -8.62 2.19 -3.70
CA VAL A 49 -9.73 2.01 -4.64
C VAL A 49 -10.77 3.11 -4.50
N LEU A 50 -11.03 3.55 -3.27
CA LEU A 50 -12.07 4.52 -2.93
C LEU A 50 -11.47 5.70 -2.15
N PRO A 51 -10.61 6.51 -2.80
CA PRO A 51 -9.90 7.57 -2.11
C PRO A 51 -10.86 8.62 -1.54
N SER A 52 -10.56 9.07 -0.32
CA SER A 52 -11.30 10.15 0.32
C SER A 52 -11.15 11.46 -0.45
N GLY A 53 -12.26 12.16 -0.69
CA GLY A 53 -12.26 13.48 -1.30
C GLY A 53 -13.55 13.78 -2.04
N THR A 54 -13.86 15.06 -2.19
CA THR A 54 -15.11 15.54 -2.83
C THR A 54 -15.05 15.50 -4.35
N ASP A 55 -13.85 15.42 -4.92
CA ASP A 55 -13.60 15.32 -6.36
C ASP A 55 -12.23 14.67 -6.64
N ALA A 56 -11.95 14.38 -7.91
CA ALA A 56 -10.71 13.72 -8.34
C ALA A 56 -9.43 14.50 -7.99
N ALA A 57 -9.48 15.84 -7.93
CA ALA A 57 -8.32 16.66 -7.60
C ALA A 57 -8.01 16.61 -6.09
N ALA A 58 -9.06 16.66 -5.26
CA ALA A 58 -8.99 16.48 -3.81
C ALA A 58 -8.50 15.07 -3.44
N GLN A 59 -9.05 14.04 -4.08
CA GLN A 59 -8.60 12.65 -3.92
C GLN A 59 -7.11 12.50 -4.26
N ARG A 60 -6.68 13.03 -5.41
CA ARG A 60 -5.26 12.98 -5.80
C ARG A 60 -4.36 13.74 -4.83
N ARG A 61 -4.85 14.84 -4.24
CA ARG A 61 -4.11 15.58 -3.21
C ARG A 61 -3.97 14.76 -1.94
N ALA A 62 -5.07 14.17 -1.44
CA ALA A 62 -5.04 13.32 -0.26
C ALA A 62 -4.05 12.14 -0.40
N ILE A 63 -4.08 11.46 -1.55
CA ILE A 63 -3.12 10.39 -1.86
C ILE A 63 -1.68 10.91 -1.87
N ARG A 64 -1.41 12.06 -2.50
CA ARG A 64 -0.07 12.66 -2.51
C ARG A 64 0.40 13.04 -1.11
N ASP A 65 -0.47 13.61 -0.29
CA ASP A 65 -0.13 14.02 1.07
C ASP A 65 0.20 12.77 1.93
N ALA A 66 -0.59 11.69 1.80
CA ALA A 66 -0.31 10.42 2.47
C ALA A 66 1.01 9.79 2.01
N THR A 67 1.26 9.79 0.70
CA THR A 67 2.46 9.19 0.12
C THR A 67 3.72 10.05 0.26
N ALA A 68 3.59 11.35 0.57
CA ALA A 68 4.72 12.22 0.88
C ALA A 68 5.46 11.81 2.16
N LEU A 69 4.79 11.09 3.06
CA LEU A 69 5.38 10.54 4.30
C LEU A 69 6.21 9.27 4.06
N LEU A 70 6.19 8.72 2.85
CA LEU A 70 6.95 7.52 2.50
C LEU A 70 8.44 7.81 2.35
N PRO A 71 9.34 6.89 2.74
CA PRO A 71 10.77 7.03 2.55
C PRO A 71 11.13 7.41 1.10
N ASP A 72 12.13 8.28 0.93
CA ASP A 72 12.69 8.61 -0.38
C ASP A 72 13.38 7.39 -1.03
N GLY A 73 13.44 7.38 -2.36
CA GLY A 73 14.12 6.31 -3.11
C GLY A 73 13.21 5.62 -4.13
N PRO A 74 12.21 4.84 -3.70
CA PRO A 74 11.34 4.12 -4.63
C PRO A 74 10.44 5.06 -5.42
N GLU A 75 10.18 4.68 -6.67
CA GLU A 75 9.04 5.21 -7.42
C GLU A 75 7.75 4.83 -6.69
N VAL A 76 6.78 5.74 -6.64
CA VAL A 76 5.47 5.50 -6.02
C VAL A 76 4.41 5.62 -7.08
N VAL A 77 3.61 4.58 -7.23
CA VAL A 77 2.48 4.52 -8.18
C VAL A 77 1.19 4.26 -7.44
N LEU A 78 0.08 4.76 -7.97
CA LEU A 78 -1.26 4.43 -7.48
C LEU A 78 -1.72 3.10 -8.08
N GLY A 79 -2.08 2.16 -7.23
CA GLY A 79 -2.72 0.90 -7.61
C GLY A 79 -4.23 0.95 -7.38
N HIS A 80 -4.99 0.38 -8.31
CA HIS A 80 -6.42 0.15 -8.17
C HIS A 80 -6.82 -1.07 -9.01
N LEU A 81 -8.10 -1.47 -8.94
CA LEU A 81 -8.59 -2.69 -9.59
C LEU A 81 -8.37 -2.75 -11.11
N GLY A 82 -8.26 -1.60 -11.77
CA GLY A 82 -8.16 -1.49 -13.23
C GLY A 82 -6.74 -1.59 -13.79
N ASN A 83 -5.70 -1.35 -12.98
CA ASN A 83 -4.35 -1.11 -13.49
C ASN A 83 -3.29 -2.13 -13.02
N ALA A 84 -3.69 -3.25 -12.40
CA ALA A 84 -2.77 -4.28 -11.90
C ALA A 84 -1.78 -4.78 -12.98
N SER A 85 -2.22 -4.98 -14.22
CA SER A 85 -1.34 -5.38 -15.33
C SER A 85 -0.33 -4.29 -15.72
N ALA A 86 -0.71 -3.01 -15.62
CA ALA A 86 0.20 -1.90 -15.89
C ALA A 86 1.27 -1.78 -14.80
N VAL A 87 0.90 -2.02 -13.54
CA VAL A 87 1.86 -2.12 -12.41
C VAL A 87 2.84 -3.26 -12.65
N ALA A 88 2.36 -4.46 -13.01
CA ALA A 88 3.23 -5.59 -13.33
C ALA A 88 4.18 -5.29 -14.51
N GLY A 89 3.67 -4.64 -15.56
CA GLY A 89 4.46 -4.15 -16.68
C GLY A 89 5.58 -3.21 -16.23
N ARG A 90 5.27 -2.22 -15.38
CA ARG A 90 6.28 -1.30 -14.83
C ARG A 90 7.36 -2.03 -14.03
N VAL A 91 6.97 -2.99 -13.19
CA VAL A 91 7.92 -3.79 -12.39
C VAL A 91 8.86 -4.60 -13.28
N THR A 92 8.35 -5.24 -14.33
CA THR A 92 9.22 -5.96 -15.28
C THR A 92 10.15 -5.03 -16.07
N GLY A 93 9.68 -3.83 -16.41
CA GLY A 93 10.52 -2.78 -17.01
C GLY A 93 11.66 -2.34 -16.08
N LEU A 94 11.34 -2.01 -14.83
CA LEU A 94 12.34 -1.66 -13.81
C LEU A 94 13.33 -2.81 -13.56
N GLN A 95 12.88 -4.06 -13.55
CA GLN A 95 13.75 -5.22 -13.42
C GLN A 95 14.71 -5.34 -14.60
N ALA A 96 14.24 -5.13 -15.83
CA ALA A 96 15.06 -5.16 -17.03
C ALA A 96 16.08 -4.01 -17.06
N GLU A 97 15.65 -2.79 -16.73
CA GLU A 97 16.52 -1.60 -16.64
C GLU A 97 17.65 -1.80 -15.63
N ARG A 98 17.38 -2.47 -14.51
CA ARG A 98 18.34 -2.70 -13.43
C ARG A 98 19.25 -3.92 -13.65
N GLY A 99 18.83 -4.88 -14.46
CA GLY A 99 19.52 -6.17 -14.61
C GLY A 99 19.57 -7.00 -13.32
N ASP A 100 18.71 -6.70 -12.35
CA ASP A 100 18.61 -7.37 -11.04
C ASP A 100 17.15 -7.33 -10.53
N ARG A 101 16.82 -8.16 -9.55
CA ARG A 101 15.46 -8.32 -8.99
C ARG A 101 14.86 -6.98 -8.59
N CYS A 102 13.67 -6.69 -9.10
CA CYS A 102 12.87 -5.54 -8.67
C CYS A 102 12.04 -5.90 -7.43
N VAL A 103 12.45 -5.39 -6.27
CA VAL A 103 11.68 -5.43 -5.02
C VAL A 103 10.52 -4.43 -5.07
N VAL A 104 9.32 -4.90 -4.75
CA VAL A 104 8.05 -4.16 -4.80
C VAL A 104 7.37 -4.20 -3.42
N ALA A 105 6.96 -3.04 -2.92
CA ALA A 105 6.15 -2.90 -1.71
C ALA A 105 4.72 -2.50 -2.09
N VAL A 106 3.76 -3.40 -1.90
CA VAL A 106 2.33 -3.11 -2.08
C VAL A 106 1.77 -2.63 -0.75
N VAL A 107 1.17 -1.44 -0.73
CA VAL A 107 0.65 -0.82 0.49
C VAL A 107 -0.81 -0.50 0.27
N ALA A 108 -1.70 -1.19 0.96
CA ALA A 108 -3.12 -0.83 0.96
C ALA A 108 -3.34 0.38 1.86
N ALA A 109 -4.04 1.41 1.35
CA ALA A 109 -4.28 2.65 2.06
C ALA A 109 -5.13 2.39 3.32
N GLY A 110 -6.18 1.58 3.18
CA GLY A 110 -7.12 1.30 4.26
C GLY A 110 -8.06 2.48 4.52
N LEU A 111 -8.94 2.31 5.50
CA LEU A 111 -9.89 3.35 5.89
C LEU A 111 -9.31 4.19 7.04
N HIS A 112 -9.51 5.50 6.97
CA HIS A 112 -9.14 6.42 8.04
C HIS A 112 -10.40 7.12 8.55
N HIS A 113 -10.80 6.82 9.79
CA HIS A 113 -11.85 7.59 10.47
C HIS A 113 -11.32 8.96 10.89
N ARG A 114 -11.30 9.93 9.97
CA ARG A 114 -11.10 11.34 10.36
C ARG A 114 -12.33 11.85 11.09
N GLY A 115 -12.25 12.03 12.41
CA GLY A 115 -13.03 13.08 13.09
C GLY A 115 -13.89 12.72 14.30
N ALA A 116 -13.72 11.57 14.98
CA ALA A 116 -14.44 11.35 16.24
C ALA A 116 -13.54 10.91 17.40
N LEU A 117 -12.52 10.11 17.12
CA LEU A 117 -11.57 9.62 18.13
C LEU A 117 -10.38 10.58 18.29
N ASP A 118 -9.86 11.14 17.19
CA ASP A 118 -8.79 12.15 17.22
C ASP A 118 -9.21 13.40 17.99
N ASP A 119 -10.42 13.92 17.78
CA ASP A 119 -10.93 15.10 18.49
C ASP A 119 -11.04 14.88 20.01
N ALA A 120 -11.35 13.65 20.44
CA ALA A 120 -11.47 13.29 21.86
C ALA A 120 -10.10 13.01 22.50
N ALA A 121 -9.18 12.36 21.78
CA ALA A 121 -7.82 12.09 22.23
C ALA A 121 -6.96 13.37 22.27
N GLU A 122 -7.10 14.24 21.26
CA GLU A 122 -6.47 15.56 21.21
C GLU A 122 -7.04 16.47 22.31
N ALA A 123 -8.35 16.45 22.56
CA ALA A 123 -8.97 17.15 23.70
C ALA A 123 -8.52 16.61 25.07
N ALA A 124 -8.12 15.33 25.16
CA ALA A 124 -7.56 14.72 26.35
C ALA A 124 -6.04 14.92 26.50
N GLY A 125 -5.37 15.54 25.51
CA GLY A 125 -3.92 15.77 25.51
C GLY A 125 -3.09 14.49 25.36
N GLU A 126 -3.71 13.41 24.87
CA GLU A 126 -3.08 12.10 24.72
C GLU A 126 -2.61 11.94 23.26
N THR A 127 -1.37 12.34 22.99
CA THR A 127 -0.75 12.06 21.69
C THR A 127 -0.32 10.59 21.68
N VAL A 128 -1.14 9.72 21.10
CA VAL A 128 -0.67 8.38 20.75
C VAL A 128 0.31 8.53 19.58
N ASP A 129 1.61 8.56 19.87
CA ASP A 129 2.71 8.59 18.87
C ASP A 129 2.89 7.22 18.18
N VAL A 130 1.77 6.56 17.88
CA VAL A 130 1.71 5.37 17.05
C VAL A 130 0.94 5.79 15.82
N SER A 131 1.59 5.80 14.66
CA SER A 131 0.88 5.92 13.37
C SER A 131 -0.24 4.89 13.38
N ASP A 132 -1.47 5.34 13.57
CA ASP A 132 -2.58 4.42 13.74
C ASP A 132 -2.71 3.58 12.47
N ALA A 133 -2.77 2.27 12.65
CA ALA A 133 -2.96 1.40 11.50
C ALA A 133 -4.34 1.76 10.91
N PRO A 134 -4.46 1.92 9.59
CA PRO A 134 -5.77 2.19 9.02
C PRO A 134 -6.71 1.03 9.32
N ASP A 135 -8.00 1.33 9.39
CA ASP A 135 -9.03 0.32 9.45
C ASP A 135 -9.02 -0.50 8.16
N PHE A 136 -9.50 -1.73 8.27
CA PHE A 136 -9.50 -2.67 7.17
C PHE A 136 -10.42 -2.21 6.02
N ALA A 137 -9.87 -2.06 4.82
CA ALA A 137 -10.61 -1.78 3.60
C ALA A 137 -10.60 -3.02 2.68
N VAL A 138 -11.76 -3.67 2.50
CA VAL A 138 -11.87 -4.88 1.68
C VAL A 138 -11.53 -4.60 0.21
N GLU A 139 -11.92 -3.44 -0.29
CA GLU A 139 -11.65 -2.93 -1.63
C GLU A 139 -10.15 -2.80 -1.91
N ASP A 140 -9.39 -2.25 -0.96
CA ASP A 140 -7.94 -2.08 -1.10
C ASP A 140 -7.21 -3.41 -0.95
N LEU A 141 -7.66 -4.31 -0.06
CA LEU A 141 -7.12 -5.67 0.02
C LEU A 141 -7.30 -6.38 -1.33
N LEU A 142 -8.49 -6.29 -1.94
CA LEU A 142 -8.79 -6.94 -3.21
C LEU A 142 -7.97 -6.36 -4.35
N ALA A 143 -7.80 -5.03 -4.40
CA ALA A 143 -6.94 -4.39 -5.40
C ALA A 143 -5.46 -4.71 -5.21
N ALA A 144 -4.98 -4.75 -3.96
CA ALA A 144 -3.61 -5.18 -3.66
C ALA A 144 -3.39 -6.64 -4.07
N GLY A 145 -4.35 -7.52 -3.78
CA GLY A 145 -4.36 -8.90 -4.23
C GLY A 145 -4.33 -9.03 -5.76
N ALA A 146 -5.06 -8.16 -6.47
CA ALA A 146 -5.02 -8.12 -7.94
C ALA A 146 -3.64 -7.73 -8.47
N VAL A 147 -2.97 -6.77 -7.83
CA VAL A 147 -1.58 -6.39 -8.15
C VAL A 147 -0.65 -7.58 -7.92
N VAL A 148 -0.74 -8.27 -6.78
CA VAL A 148 0.12 -9.43 -6.47
C VAL A 148 -0.13 -10.60 -7.44
N ASP A 149 -1.40 -10.89 -7.80
CA ASP A 149 -1.77 -11.89 -8.82
C ASP A 149 -1.16 -11.54 -10.19
N ALA A 150 -1.21 -10.26 -10.58
CA ALA A 150 -0.60 -9.80 -11.82
C ALA A 150 0.94 -9.89 -11.81
N LEU A 151 1.58 -9.61 -10.67
CA LEU A 151 3.03 -9.79 -10.49
C LEU A 151 3.44 -11.26 -10.60
N ALA A 152 2.71 -12.16 -9.94
CA ALA A 152 2.95 -13.59 -10.02
C ALA A 152 2.80 -14.11 -11.46
N ALA A 153 1.80 -13.61 -12.20
CA ALA A 153 1.57 -13.99 -13.60
C ALA A 153 2.73 -13.63 -14.55
N VAL A 154 3.57 -12.64 -14.19
CA VAL A 154 4.77 -12.26 -14.96
C VAL A 154 6.07 -12.79 -14.34
N GLY A 155 5.98 -13.73 -13.38
CA GLY A 155 7.13 -14.41 -12.76
C GLY A 155 7.77 -13.66 -11.59
N ILE A 156 7.07 -12.66 -11.02
CA ILE A 156 7.50 -11.95 -9.81
C ILE A 156 6.73 -12.53 -8.61
N ASP A 157 7.18 -13.68 -8.12
CA ASP A 157 6.40 -14.55 -7.22
C ASP A 157 7.09 -14.89 -5.89
N HIS A 158 8.26 -14.31 -5.59
CA HIS A 158 8.86 -14.41 -4.25
C HIS A 158 8.14 -13.47 -3.27
N THR A 159 6.92 -13.87 -2.89
CA THR A 159 5.94 -13.10 -2.12
C THR A 159 6.02 -13.35 -0.62
N SER A 160 5.79 -12.31 0.18
CA SER A 160 5.55 -12.46 1.62
C SER A 160 4.24 -13.20 1.92
N PRO A 161 4.09 -13.80 3.12
CA PRO A 161 2.84 -14.43 3.54
C PRO A 161 1.63 -13.49 3.46
N GLU A 162 1.84 -12.21 3.79
CA GLU A 162 0.79 -11.18 3.76
C GLU A 162 0.37 -10.86 2.32
N ALA A 163 1.32 -10.75 1.39
CA ALA A 163 1.04 -10.58 -0.03
C ALA A 163 0.32 -11.80 -0.61
N ALA A 164 0.72 -13.01 -0.21
CA ALA A 164 0.07 -14.26 -0.62
C ALA A 164 -1.39 -14.33 -0.11
N ALA A 165 -1.66 -13.89 1.12
CA ALA A 165 -3.02 -13.83 1.67
C ALA A 165 -3.92 -12.86 0.88
N ALA A 166 -3.41 -11.66 0.53
CA ALA A 166 -4.13 -10.71 -0.32
C ALA A 166 -4.41 -11.29 -1.71
N CYS A 167 -3.42 -11.94 -2.32
CA CYS A 167 -3.56 -12.61 -3.63
C CYS A 167 -4.62 -13.72 -3.60
N ALA A 168 -4.64 -14.53 -2.54
CA ALA A 168 -5.65 -15.57 -2.35
C ALA A 168 -7.07 -14.99 -2.20
N ALA A 169 -7.22 -13.90 -1.43
CA ALA A 169 -8.49 -13.20 -1.29
C ALA A 169 -8.99 -12.69 -2.65
N TRP A 170 -8.13 -12.01 -3.43
CA TRP A 170 -8.45 -11.60 -4.78
C TRP A 170 -8.84 -12.78 -5.68
N THR A 171 -8.04 -13.84 -5.72
CA THR A 171 -8.28 -14.99 -6.60
C THR A 171 -9.64 -15.65 -6.32
N GLY A 172 -10.01 -15.80 -5.04
CA GLY A 172 -11.29 -16.36 -4.62
C GLY A 172 -12.49 -15.42 -4.86
N LEU A 173 -12.29 -14.10 -4.75
CA LEU A 173 -13.38 -13.12 -4.72
C LEU A 173 -13.52 -12.26 -5.98
N ARG A 174 -12.55 -12.28 -6.90
CA ARG A 174 -12.49 -11.42 -8.11
C ARG A 174 -13.74 -11.48 -8.99
N ARG A 175 -14.51 -12.57 -8.96
CA ARG A 175 -15.77 -12.68 -9.71
C ARG A 175 -16.90 -11.85 -9.10
N ALA A 176 -16.83 -11.57 -7.81
CA ALA A 176 -17.79 -10.76 -7.07
C ALA A 176 -17.27 -9.36 -6.71
N VAL A 177 -16.04 -8.99 -7.11
CA VAL A 177 -15.35 -7.77 -6.64
C VAL A 177 -16.20 -6.51 -6.75
N LYS A 178 -16.94 -6.31 -7.85
CA LYS A 178 -17.79 -5.12 -8.02
C LYS A 178 -18.86 -5.03 -6.93
N HIS A 179 -19.51 -6.14 -6.60
CA HIS A 179 -20.53 -6.18 -5.55
C HIS A 179 -19.91 -5.99 -4.16
N LEU A 180 -18.73 -6.59 -3.92
CA LEU A 180 -18.02 -6.45 -2.65
C LEU A 180 -17.58 -5.01 -2.40
N VAL A 181 -17.03 -4.34 -3.42
CA VAL A 181 -16.61 -2.93 -3.34
C VAL A 181 -17.83 -2.04 -3.15
N SER A 182 -18.90 -2.21 -3.94
CA SER A 182 -20.11 -1.37 -3.77
C SER A 182 -20.81 -1.55 -2.41
N ALA A 183 -20.54 -2.65 -1.70
CA ALA A 183 -21.09 -2.92 -0.38
C ALA A 183 -20.07 -2.70 0.77
N SER A 184 -18.85 -2.22 0.47
CA SER A 184 -17.81 -1.98 1.48
C SER A 184 -18.16 -0.80 2.37
N GLU A 185 -17.59 -0.76 3.58
CA GLU A 185 -17.72 0.38 4.47
C GLU A 185 -17.20 1.67 3.81
N GLY A 186 -16.09 1.62 3.05
CA GLY A 186 -15.57 2.75 2.30
C GLY A 186 -16.54 3.29 1.25
N ALA A 187 -17.34 2.42 0.62
CA ALA A 187 -18.37 2.85 -0.31
C ALA A 187 -19.56 3.54 0.37
N THR A 188 -19.86 3.24 1.63
CA THR A 188 -21.01 3.86 2.35
C THR A 188 -20.84 5.36 2.58
N ALA A 189 -19.59 5.84 2.64
CA ALA A 189 -19.26 7.25 2.80
C ALA A 189 -19.25 8.04 1.48
N LEU A 190 -19.45 7.37 0.34
CA LEU A 190 -19.36 7.95 -0.99
C LEU A 190 -20.70 7.93 -1.72
N ARG A 191 -20.82 8.78 -2.76
CA ARG A 191 -21.99 8.74 -3.64
C ARG A 191 -21.86 7.55 -4.59
N PRO A 192 -22.98 6.91 -4.99
CA PRO A 192 -22.95 5.76 -5.91
C PRO A 192 -22.22 6.02 -7.22
N GLU A 193 -22.33 7.23 -7.77
CA GLU A 193 -21.62 7.65 -8.98
C GLU A 193 -20.10 7.65 -8.83
N ASP A 194 -19.59 8.03 -7.65
CA ASP A 194 -18.15 8.08 -7.38
C ASP A 194 -17.58 6.66 -7.26
N VAL A 195 -18.32 5.75 -6.60
CA VAL A 195 -17.99 4.32 -6.52
C VAL A 195 -18.00 3.68 -7.91
N HIS A 196 -18.99 4.01 -8.74
CA HIS A 196 -19.07 3.50 -10.10
C HIS A 196 -17.90 3.99 -10.96
N ALA A 197 -17.54 5.27 -10.84
CA ALA A 197 -16.39 5.84 -11.54
C ALA A 197 -15.08 5.15 -11.13
N ALA A 198 -14.87 4.90 -9.83
CA ALA A 198 -13.71 4.17 -9.34
C ALA A 198 -13.62 2.74 -9.91
N LEU A 199 -14.75 2.02 -9.95
CA LEU A 199 -14.83 0.67 -10.53
C LEU A 199 -14.65 0.65 -12.06
N ALA A 200 -14.87 1.78 -12.73
CA ALA A 200 -14.70 1.95 -14.17
C ALA A 200 -13.34 2.54 -14.56
N ALA A 201 -12.47 2.84 -13.59
CA ALA A 201 -11.15 3.43 -13.85
C ALA A 201 -10.33 2.57 -14.82
N GLY A 202 -9.75 3.22 -15.83
CA GLY A 202 -8.98 2.58 -16.90
C GLY A 202 -7.63 2.02 -16.43
N PRO A 203 -6.88 1.33 -17.31
CA PRO A 203 -5.66 0.62 -16.95
C PRO A 203 -4.43 1.51 -16.76
N ASP A 204 -4.60 2.83 -16.76
CA ASP A 204 -3.49 3.78 -16.77
C ASP A 204 -2.67 3.69 -15.48
N LEU A 205 -1.35 3.72 -15.63
CA LEU A 205 -0.43 3.78 -14.50
C LEU A 205 -0.27 5.24 -14.06
N VAL A 206 -0.69 5.54 -12.83
CA VAL A 206 -0.55 6.88 -12.25
C VAL A 206 0.69 6.91 -11.36
N VAL A 207 1.74 7.61 -11.81
CA VAL A 207 2.94 7.88 -11.01
C VAL A 207 2.65 9.03 -10.04
N LEU A 208 2.81 8.77 -8.74
CA LEU A 208 2.63 9.74 -7.65
C LEU A 208 3.95 10.42 -7.30
N ARG A 209 5.06 9.67 -7.40
CA ARG A 209 6.42 10.16 -7.15
C ARG A 209 7.41 9.37 -8.00
N GLU A 210 8.27 10.08 -8.74
CA GLU A 210 9.37 9.49 -9.50
C GLU A 210 10.43 8.87 -8.57
N SER A 211 11.21 7.91 -9.07
CA SER A 211 12.35 7.39 -8.31
C SER A 211 13.40 8.47 -8.09
N ALA A 212 13.94 8.57 -6.87
CA ALA A 212 15.00 9.51 -6.53
C ALA A 212 16.39 9.07 -7.04
N ARG A 213 16.56 7.79 -7.42
CA ARG A 213 17.80 7.29 -8.01
C ARG A 213 17.63 7.21 -9.52
N ARG A 214 18.34 8.06 -10.26
CA ARG A 214 18.59 7.79 -11.68
C ARG A 214 19.45 6.53 -11.79
N ALA A 215 19.11 5.69 -12.76
CA ALA A 215 19.91 4.54 -13.19
C ALA A 215 21.38 4.92 -13.41
#